data_AF-A0A453F3W4-F1
#
_entry.id   AF-A0A453F3W4-F1
#
_cell.length_a   1.000
_cell.length_b   1.000
_cell.length_c   1.000
_cell.angle_alpha   90.00
_cell.angle_beta   90.00
_cell.angle_gamma   90.00
#
_symmetry.space_group_name_H-M   'P 1'
#
loop_
_entity.id
_entity.type
_entity.pdbx_description
1 polymer ?
#
loop_
_entity_poly.entity_id
_entity_poly.type
_entity_poly.pdbx_seq_one_letter_code
_entity_poly.pdbx_strand_id
1 'polypeptide(L)' 'DANPDKRPEMAEVVAMIEAIDTSKGGGMIPIDQSQGCFACFRQYRGP' A
#
# COMPACT_ATOMS: atom_id res chain seq x y z
N ASP A 1 -7.63 -8.38 14.86
CA ASP A 1 -7.65 -8.74 16.29
C ASP A 1 -7.59 -7.44 17.09
N ALA A 2 -8.47 -7.25 18.08
CA ALA A 2 -8.59 -5.99 18.83
C ALA A 2 -7.83 -6.01 20.16
N ASN A 3 -7.20 -7.14 20.53
CA ASN A 3 -6.46 -7.27 21.78
C ASN A 3 -5.13 -6.49 21.68
N PRO A 4 -4.88 -5.50 22.56
CA PRO A 4 -3.61 -4.78 22.59
C PRO A 4 -2.38 -5.68 22.82
N ASP A 5 -2.51 -6.75 23.61
CA ASP A 5 -1.39 -7.64 23.95
C ASP A 5 -0.92 -8.51 22.78
N LYS A 6 -1.73 -8.59 21.72
CA LYS A 6 -1.39 -9.32 20.49
C LYS A 6 -0.80 -8.42 19.41
N ARG A 7 -0.59 -7.13 19.71
CA ARG A 7 0.04 -6.22 18.76
C ARG A 7 1.51 -6.59 18.64
N PRO A 8 2.02 -6.79 17.42
CA PRO A 8 3.44 -7.05 17.22
C PRO A 8 4.26 -5.88 17.72
N GLU A 9 5.46 -6.18 18.20
CA GLU A 9 6.46 -5.16 18.55
C GLU A 9 6.83 -4.32 17.33
N MET A 10 7.24 -3.06 17.54
CA MET A 10 7.54 -2.15 16.44
C MET A 10 8.62 -2.70 15.50
N ALA A 11 9.61 -3.42 16.02
CA ALA A 11 10.64 -4.06 15.22
C ALA A 11 10.09 -5.13 14.28
N GLU A 12 9.12 -5.92 14.73
CA GLU A 12 8.45 -6.93 13.90
C GLU A 12 7.60 -6.28 12.81
N VAL A 13 6.91 -5.18 13.13
CA VAL A 13 6.14 -4.40 12.16
C VAL A 13 7.03 -3.86 11.05
N VAL A 14 8.19 -3.30 11.41
CA VAL A 14 9.16 -2.77 10.43
C VAL A 14 9.67 -3.89 9.53
N ALA A 15 10.08 -5.03 10.09
CA ALA A 15 10.56 -6.16 9.31
C ALA A 15 9.51 -6.67 8.32
N MET A 16 8.24 -6.73 8.73
CA MET A 16 7.14 -7.10 7.84
C MET A 16 6.94 -6.09 6.71
N ILE A 17 6.99 -4.80 7.01
CA ILE A 17 6.78 -3.74 6.01
C ILE A 17 7.93 -3.70 4.99
N GLU A 18 9.17 -3.87 5.44
CA GLU A 18 10.34 -3.92 4.57
C GLU A 18 10.37 -5.15 3.66
N ALA A 19 9.75 -6.25 4.08
CA ALA A 19 9.62 -7.45 3.27
C ALA A 19 8.59 -7.33 2.13
N ILE A 20 7.78 -6.26 2.09
CA ILE A 20 6.78 -6.05 1.04
C ILE A 20 7.48 -5.62 -0.25
N ASP A 21 7.33 -6.43 -1.29
CA ASP A 21 7.79 -6.08 -2.64
C ASP A 21 6.87 -5.04 -3.28
N THR A 22 7.25 -3.77 -3.20
CA THR A 22 6.52 -2.66 -3.83
C THR A 22 6.75 -2.54 -5.34
N SER A 23 7.60 -3.38 -5.94
CA SER A 23 7.87 -3.34 -7.39
C SER A 23 6.71 -3.85 -8.25
N LYS A 24 5.81 -4.63 -7.65
CA LYS A 24 4.66 -5.24 -8.34
C LYS A 24 3.35 -4.45 -8.22
N GLY A 25 3.33 -3.37 -7.45
CA GLY A 25 2.18 -2.47 -7.32
C GLY A 25 2.25 -1.30 -8.29
N GLY A 26 1.11 -0.77 -8.73
CA GLY A 26 1.05 0.41 -9.62
C GLY A 26 1.45 1.76 -8.98
N GLY A 27 2.25 1.72 -7.92
CA GLY A 27 2.70 2.88 -7.15
C GLY A 27 1.62 3.50 -6.24
N MET A 28 2.05 4.39 -5.36
CA MET A 28 1.18 5.16 -4.48
C MET A 28 0.30 6.14 -5.29
N ILE A 29 -0.96 6.33 -4.87
CA ILE A 29 -1.85 7.34 -5.47
C ILE A 29 -1.54 8.69 -4.84
N PRO A 30 -1.21 9.74 -5.62
CA PRO A 30 -1.09 11.11 -5.11
C PRO A 30 -2.42 11.57 -4.53
N ILE A 31 -2.40 12.27 -3.40
CA ILE A 31 -3.62 12.72 -2.68
C ILE A 31 -4.48 13.64 -3.56
N ASP A 32 -3.86 14.43 -4.44
CA ASP A 32 -4.54 15.36 -5.36
C ASP A 32 -5.08 14.69 -6.64
N GLN A 33 -4.91 13.37 -6.78
CA GLN A 33 -5.29 12.66 -7.99
C GLN A 33 -6.82 12.50 -8.07
N SER A 34 -7.49 13.35 -8.87
CA SER A 34 -8.93 13.23 -9.12
C SER A 34 -9.31 11.86 -9.72
N GLN A 35 -10.29 11.20 -9.11
CA GLN A 35 -10.82 9.87 -9.52
C GLN A 35 -11.83 9.97 -10.69
N GLY A 36 -11.65 10.92 -11.61
CA GLY A 36 -12.52 11.10 -12.77
C GLY A 36 -12.24 10.08 -13.90
N CYS A 37 -13.13 10.03 -14.89
CA CYS A 37 -13.07 9.16 -16.09
C CYS A 37 -11.76 9.27 -16.90
N PHE A 38 -10.89 10.24 -16.61
CA PHE A 38 -9.51 10.31 -17.13
C PHE A 38 -8.62 9.10 -16.72
N ALA A 39 -9.07 8.27 -15.76
CA ALA A 39 -8.40 7.02 -15.41
C ALA A 39 -8.42 5.95 -16.53
N CYS A 40 -9.29 6.06 -17.55
CA CYS A 40 -9.34 5.11 -18.67
C CYS A 40 -8.08 5.09 -19.56
N PHE A 41 -7.25 6.14 -19.52
CA PHE A 41 -5.96 6.20 -20.22
C PHE A 41 -4.76 6.05 -19.29
N ARG A 42 -5.00 5.72 -18.02
CA ARG A 42 -3.91 5.58 -17.04
C ARG A 42 -3.21 4.25 -17.21
N GLN A 43 -1.91 4.25 -16.90
CA GLN A 43 -1.10 3.04 -16.83
C GLN A 43 -1.80 1.99 -15.97
N TYR A 44 -1.90 0.77 -16.48
CA TYR A 44 -2.41 -0.38 -15.74
C TYR A 44 -1.59 -0.50 -14.45
N ARG A 45 -2.23 -0.20 -13.32
CA ARG A 45 -1.65 -0.46 -12.00
C ARG A 45 -1.73 -1.97 -11.76
N GLY A 46 -0.78 -2.53 -11.02
CA GLY A 46 -0.67 -3.97 -10.76
C GLY A 46 -2.00 -4.62 -10.30
N PRO A 47 -2.07 -5.97 -10.29
CA PRO A 47 -3.29 -6.72 -9.97
C PRO A 47 -3.96 -6.33 -8.65
#